data_AF-A0A2S8BRF9-F1
#
_entry.id   AF-A0A2S8BRF9-F1
#
_cell.length_a   1.000
_cell.length_b   1.000
_cell.length_c   1.000
_cell.angle_alpha   90.00
_cell.angle_beta   90.00
_cell.angle_gamma   90.00
#
_symmetry.space_group_name_H-M   'P 1'
#
loop_
_entity.id
_entity.type
_entity.pdbx_description
1 polymer ?
#
loop_
_entity_poly.entity_id
_entity_poly.type
_entity_poly.pdbx_seq_one_letter_code
_entity_poly.pdbx_strand_id
1 'polypeptide(L)'
;MTVRIPQAPNYAVLKLHAWLDRSANHDYKDGPDLALAVHWYAGDIDRLYAEPHQWALRLHDFDLRNAGAALLGHDMRTSLGSPEAAVLTTRVTEADRDLLAEHFGAGQPGWPATATARRPLVDALLGQLTLDL
;
A
#
# COMPACT_ATOMS: atom_id res chain seq x y z
N MET A 1 -30.17 -10.10 0.27
CA MET A 1 -29.57 -8.88 -0.31
C MET A 1 -28.07 -9.10 -0.36
N THR A 2 -27.44 -8.87 -1.50
CA THR A 2 -25.99 -9.07 -1.70
C THR A 2 -25.39 -7.77 -2.18
N VAL A 3 -24.38 -7.27 -1.48
CA VAL A 3 -23.63 -6.05 -1.85
C VAL A 3 -22.30 -6.48 -2.44
N ARG A 4 -21.91 -5.90 -3.58
CA ARG A 4 -20.61 -6.14 -4.21
C ARG A 4 -19.63 -5.08 -3.74
N ILE A 5 -18.49 -5.50 -3.22
CA ILE A 5 -17.43 -4.63 -2.71
C ILE A 5 -16.15 -4.89 -3.53
N PRO A 6 -15.38 -3.86 -3.89
CA PRO A 6 -14.09 -4.05 -4.56
C PRO A 6 -13.13 -4.86 -3.67
N GLN A 7 -12.24 -5.60 -4.31
CA GLN A 7 -11.14 -6.24 -3.60
C GLN A 7 -10.22 -5.18 -3.01
N ALA A 8 -9.58 -5.48 -1.87
CA ALA A 8 -8.66 -4.58 -1.19
C ALA A 8 -7.55 -3.95 -2.09
N PRO A 9 -6.87 -4.67 -3.02
CA PRO A 9 -5.89 -4.03 -3.88
C PRO A 9 -6.52 -3.01 -4.83
N ASN A 10 -7.72 -3.27 -5.36
CA ASN A 10 -8.42 -2.32 -6.23
C ASN A 10 -8.90 -1.09 -5.46
N TYR A 11 -9.33 -1.27 -4.21
CA TYR A 11 -9.62 -0.15 -3.31
C TYR A 11 -8.37 0.70 -3.06
N ALA A 12 -7.21 0.07 -2.80
CA ALA A 12 -5.96 0.77 -2.58
C ALA A 12 -5.45 1.51 -3.82
N VAL A 13 -5.59 0.94 -5.03
CA VAL A 13 -5.28 1.63 -6.30
C VAL A 13 -6.09 2.91 -6.43
N LEU A 14 -7.41 2.85 -6.20
CA LEU A 14 -8.28 4.02 -6.26
C LEU A 14 -7.88 5.09 -5.25
N LYS A 15 -7.51 4.66 -4.03
CA LYS A 15 -7.04 5.55 -2.97
C LYS A 15 -5.69 6.17 -3.28
N LEU A 16 -4.79 5.43 -3.91
CA LEU A 16 -3.49 5.94 -4.32
C LEU A 16 -3.63 6.98 -5.43
N HIS A 17 -4.48 6.74 -6.43
CA HIS A 17 -4.78 7.78 -7.43
C HIS A 17 -5.37 9.05 -6.77
N ALA A 18 -6.36 8.87 -5.89
CA ALA A 18 -6.96 9.99 -5.17
C ALA A 18 -5.93 10.76 -4.33
N TRP A 19 -5.03 10.06 -3.62
CA TRP A 19 -3.92 10.66 -2.89
C TRP A 19 -3.00 11.47 -3.81
N LEU A 20 -2.60 10.89 -4.94
CA LEU A 20 -1.70 11.52 -5.91
C LEU A 20 -2.34 12.75 -6.59
N ASP A 21 -3.68 12.82 -6.67
CA ASP A 21 -4.40 14.00 -7.19
C ASP A 21 -4.60 15.08 -6.12
N ARG A 22 -4.85 14.68 -4.87
CA ARG A 22 -5.36 15.56 -3.80
C ARG A 22 -4.30 16.08 -2.84
N SER A 23 -3.22 15.34 -2.64
CA SER A 23 -2.15 15.72 -1.70
C SER A 23 -1.49 17.05 -2.08
N ALA A 24 -1.34 17.33 -3.37
CA ALA A 24 -0.87 18.62 -3.90
C ALA A 24 -1.78 19.81 -3.48
N ASN A 25 -3.05 19.53 -3.17
CA ASN A 25 -4.03 20.52 -2.72
C ASN A 25 -4.30 20.44 -1.21
N HIS A 26 -3.39 19.83 -0.44
CA HIS A 26 -3.48 19.68 1.02
C HIS A 26 -4.69 18.88 1.52
N ASP A 27 -5.27 18.01 0.68
CA ASP A 27 -6.29 17.04 1.10
C ASP A 27 -5.65 15.65 1.26
N TYR A 28 -5.51 15.22 2.51
CA TYR A 28 -4.72 14.06 2.91
C TYR A 28 -5.55 12.87 3.39
N LYS A 29 -6.87 12.92 3.22
CA LYS A 29 -7.78 11.91 3.79
C LYS A 29 -7.58 10.49 3.23
N ASP A 30 -6.96 10.37 2.06
CA ASP A 30 -6.71 9.08 1.40
C ASP A 30 -5.48 8.35 2.01
N GLY A 31 -4.62 9.04 2.78
CA GLY A 31 -3.47 8.44 3.47
C GLY A 31 -3.88 7.40 4.54
N PRO A 32 -4.79 7.74 5.47
CA PRO A 32 -5.33 6.78 6.44
C PRO A 32 -6.00 5.56 5.80
N ASP A 33 -6.69 5.76 4.67
CA ASP A 33 -7.35 4.69 3.93
C ASP A 33 -6.34 3.69 3.32
N LEU A 34 -5.24 4.19 2.76
CA LEU A 34 -4.14 3.35 2.29
C LEU A 34 -3.47 2.58 3.45
N ALA A 35 -3.25 3.26 4.57
CA ALA A 35 -2.69 2.64 5.78
C ALA A 35 -3.60 1.53 6.32
N LEU A 36 -4.92 1.73 6.29
CA LEU A 36 -5.90 0.72 6.68
C LEU A 36 -5.86 -0.51 5.76
N ALA A 37 -5.70 -0.32 4.45
CA ALA A 37 -5.54 -1.43 3.51
C ALA A 37 -4.27 -2.25 3.81
N VAL A 38 -3.14 -1.59 4.12
CA VAL A 38 -1.92 -2.27 4.57
C VAL A 38 -2.15 -3.01 5.88
N HIS A 39 -2.87 -2.41 6.83
CA HIS A 39 -3.20 -3.08 8.09
C HIS A 39 -3.98 -4.38 7.89
N TRP A 40 -4.94 -4.41 6.96
CA TRP A 40 -5.67 -5.65 6.63
C TRP A 40 -4.74 -6.73 6.08
N TYR A 41 -3.82 -6.37 5.18
CA TYR A 41 -2.84 -7.32 4.64
C TYR A 41 -1.86 -7.82 5.71
N ALA A 42 -1.40 -6.94 6.59
CA ALA A 42 -0.50 -7.29 7.68
C ALA A 42 -1.17 -8.19 8.75
N GLY A 43 -2.49 -8.10 8.88
CA GLY A 43 -3.29 -8.92 9.80
C GLY A 43 -3.67 -10.31 9.25
N ASP A 44 -3.57 -10.51 7.94
CA ASP A 44 -3.87 -11.79 7.28
C ASP A 44 -2.62 -12.69 7.27
N ILE A 45 -2.32 -13.26 8.45
CA ILE A 45 -1.12 -14.07 8.68
C ILE A 45 -1.09 -15.29 7.77
N ASP A 46 -2.21 -15.98 7.60
CA ASP A 46 -2.30 -17.16 6.75
C ASP A 46 -1.94 -16.82 5.30
N ARG A 47 -2.40 -15.66 4.80
CA ARG A 47 -2.03 -15.18 3.47
C ARG A 47 -0.55 -14.87 3.35
N LEU A 48 0.05 -14.21 4.34
CA LEU A 48 1.48 -13.85 4.31
C LEU A 48 2.39 -15.07 4.30
N TYR A 49 2.03 -16.13 5.04
CA TYR A 49 2.80 -17.37 5.12
C TYR A 49 2.50 -18.37 4.00
N ALA A 50 1.46 -18.15 3.19
CA ALA A 50 1.16 -18.98 2.03
C ALA A 50 2.29 -18.92 0.99
N GLU A 51 2.62 -20.07 0.40
CA GLU A 51 3.51 -20.20 -0.76
C GLU A 51 2.72 -19.81 -2.02
N PRO A 52 2.47 -18.51 -2.23
CA PRO A 52 3.39 -17.78 -3.10
C PRO A 52 3.80 -16.41 -2.55
N HIS A 53 3.40 -16.04 -1.32
CA HIS A 53 3.58 -14.69 -0.76
C HIS A 53 4.75 -14.57 0.21
N GLN A 54 5.35 -15.69 0.63
CA GLN A 54 6.47 -15.69 1.58
C GLN A 54 7.69 -14.86 1.14
N TRP A 55 7.80 -14.54 -0.16
CA TRP A 55 8.83 -13.60 -0.63
C TRP A 55 8.74 -12.25 0.10
N ALA A 56 7.53 -11.77 0.41
CA ALA A 56 7.32 -10.48 1.06
C ALA A 56 7.82 -10.51 2.51
N LEU A 57 7.63 -11.63 3.21
CA LEU A 57 8.19 -11.86 4.55
C LEU A 57 9.72 -11.87 4.52
N ARG A 58 10.32 -12.65 3.60
CA ARG A 58 11.78 -12.72 3.48
C ARG A 58 12.41 -11.38 3.09
N LEU A 59 11.77 -10.62 2.21
CA LEU A 59 12.24 -9.31 1.77
C LEU A 59 12.30 -8.28 2.92
N HIS A 60 11.44 -8.44 3.92
CA HIS A 60 11.29 -7.48 5.00
C HIS A 60 11.62 -8.09 6.38
N ASP A 61 12.54 -9.05 6.43
CA ASP A 61 13.04 -9.67 7.66
C ASP A 61 11.92 -10.14 8.61
N PHE A 62 10.85 -10.67 8.04
CA PHE A 62 9.65 -11.14 8.73
C PHE A 62 8.87 -10.06 9.51
N ASP A 63 9.11 -8.77 9.22
CA ASP A 63 8.22 -7.70 9.66
C ASP A 63 6.89 -7.79 8.91
N LEU A 64 5.84 -8.21 9.63
CA LEU A 64 4.52 -8.47 9.06
C LEU A 64 3.88 -7.24 8.40
N ARG A 65 4.22 -6.02 8.85
CA ARG A 65 3.61 -4.80 8.32
C ARG A 65 4.27 -4.37 7.03
N ASN A 66 5.60 -4.41 6.98
CA ASN A 66 6.34 -4.16 5.75
C ASN A 66 6.05 -5.26 4.71
N ALA A 67 5.98 -6.52 5.13
CA ALA A 67 5.57 -7.62 4.26
C ALA A 67 4.14 -7.44 3.73
N GLY A 68 3.19 -7.08 4.59
CA GLY A 68 1.81 -6.77 4.19
C GLY A 68 1.72 -5.60 3.22
N ALA A 69 2.51 -4.55 3.44
CA ALA A 69 2.60 -3.39 2.55
C ALA A 69 3.12 -3.78 1.16
N ALA A 70 4.23 -4.55 1.12
CA ALA A 70 4.79 -5.04 -0.13
C ALA A 70 3.82 -5.97 -0.87
N LEU A 71 3.19 -6.91 -0.16
CA LEU A 71 2.21 -7.81 -0.78
C LEU A 71 1.02 -7.03 -1.36
N LEU A 72 0.50 -6.04 -0.63
CA LEU A 72 -0.55 -5.16 -1.15
C LEU A 72 -0.09 -4.43 -2.42
N GLY A 73 1.11 -3.85 -2.42
CA GLY A 73 1.66 -3.15 -3.59
C GLY A 73 1.83 -4.08 -4.80
N HIS A 74 2.28 -5.32 -4.57
CA HIS A 74 2.35 -6.34 -5.60
C HIS A 74 0.96 -6.63 -6.18
N ASP A 75 -0.03 -6.86 -5.32
CA ASP A 75 -1.40 -7.19 -5.74
C ASP A 75 -2.13 -6.02 -6.40
N MET A 76 -1.81 -4.78 -6.02
CA MET A 76 -2.27 -3.57 -6.70
C MET A 76 -1.75 -3.50 -8.14
N ARG A 77 -0.48 -3.85 -8.37
CA ARG A 77 0.10 -3.87 -9.71
C ARG A 77 -0.49 -5.00 -10.55
N THR A 78 -0.62 -6.21 -9.99
CA THR A 78 -1.13 -7.37 -10.74
C THR A 78 -2.62 -7.30 -11.03
N SER A 79 -3.38 -6.50 -10.28
CA SER A 79 -4.81 -6.29 -10.56
C SER A 79 -5.08 -5.30 -11.69
N LEU A 80 -4.06 -4.58 -12.17
CA LEU A 80 -4.14 -3.60 -13.24
C LEU A 80 -3.75 -4.19 -14.60
N GLY A 81 -4.35 -3.64 -15.67
CA GLY A 81 -3.85 -3.84 -17.03
C GLY A 81 -2.48 -3.15 -17.21
N SER A 82 -1.69 -3.62 -18.17
CA SER A 82 -0.33 -3.08 -18.40
C SER A 82 -0.30 -1.56 -18.64
N PRO A 83 -1.23 -0.95 -19.42
CA PRO A 83 -1.24 0.50 -19.60
C PRO A 83 -1.50 1.25 -18.29
N GLU A 84 -2.47 0.79 -17.49
CA GLU A 84 -2.83 1.41 -16.22
C GLU A 84 -1.72 1.26 -15.18
N ALA A 85 -1.07 0.10 -15.15
CA ALA A 85 0.08 -0.14 -14.28
C ALA A 85 1.23 0.83 -14.60
N ALA A 86 1.56 1.04 -15.88
CA ALA A 86 2.62 1.96 -16.29
C ALA A 86 2.33 3.43 -15.90
N VAL A 87 1.08 3.86 -16.04
CA VAL A 87 0.63 5.18 -15.57
C VAL A 87 0.83 5.30 -14.05
N LEU A 88 0.40 4.30 -13.29
CA LEU A 88 0.54 4.32 -11.84
C LEU A 88 2.02 4.33 -11.42
N THR A 89 2.86 3.50 -12.04
CA THR A 89 4.32 3.47 -11.80
C THR A 89 4.96 4.84 -12.01
N THR A 90 4.60 5.54 -13.10
CA THR A 90 5.12 6.88 -13.41
C THR A 90 4.76 7.86 -12.30
N ARG A 91 3.48 7.91 -11.91
CA ARG A 91 3.00 8.83 -10.87
C ARG A 91 3.57 8.53 -9.48
N VAL A 92 3.78 7.25 -9.17
CA VAL A 92 4.34 6.81 -7.88
C VAL A 92 5.83 7.14 -7.76
N THR A 93 6.55 7.19 -8.89
CA THR A 93 7.97 7.57 -8.92
C THR A 93 8.16 9.03 -8.49
N GLU A 94 7.20 9.89 -8.83
CA GLU A 94 7.21 11.33 -8.50
C GLU A 94 6.52 11.64 -7.17
N ALA A 95 5.96 10.64 -6.49
CA ALA A 95 5.16 10.83 -5.28
C ALA A 95 6.03 11.26 -4.09
N ASP A 96 5.56 12.27 -3.35
CA ASP A 96 6.16 12.62 -2.05
C ASP A 96 5.82 11.55 -1.01
N ARG A 97 6.78 10.66 -0.81
CA ARG A 97 6.63 9.52 0.11
C ARG A 97 6.73 9.94 1.58
N ASP A 98 7.43 11.03 1.88
CA ASP A 98 7.54 11.54 3.24
C ASP A 98 6.20 12.16 3.66
N LEU A 99 5.59 12.96 2.79
CA LEU A 99 4.25 13.49 2.98
C LEU A 99 3.21 12.36 3.13
N LEU A 100 3.30 11.31 2.32
CA LEU A 100 2.42 10.15 2.51
C LEU A 100 2.63 9.52 3.88
N ALA A 101 3.88 9.32 4.31
CA ALA A 101 4.20 8.75 5.62
C ALA A 101 3.67 9.59 6.80
N GLU A 102 3.66 10.93 6.68
CA GLU A 102 3.04 11.83 7.66
C GLU A 102 1.54 11.50 7.88
N HIS A 103 0.84 11.22 6.79
CA HIS A 103 -0.60 10.94 6.79
C HIS A 103 -0.97 9.44 6.73
N PHE A 104 0.01 8.54 6.80
CA PHE A 104 -0.19 7.09 6.69
C PHE A 104 -0.64 6.43 8.00
N GLY A 105 -1.68 6.96 8.65
CA GLY A 105 -2.17 6.48 9.95
C GLY A 105 -3.42 5.62 9.84
N ALA A 106 -3.34 4.32 10.14
CA ALA A 106 -4.51 3.41 10.04
C ALA A 106 -5.55 3.57 11.17
N GLY A 107 -5.25 4.32 12.24
CA GLY A 107 -6.11 4.43 13.42
C GLY A 107 -6.30 3.11 14.21
N GLN A 108 -5.47 2.10 13.93
CA GLN A 108 -5.55 0.78 14.57
C GLN A 108 -4.52 0.62 15.69
N PRO A 109 -4.82 -0.18 16.74
CA PRO A 109 -3.87 -0.45 17.81
C PRO A 109 -2.53 -0.99 17.29
N GLY A 110 -1.44 -0.47 17.86
CA GLY A 110 -0.09 -0.87 17.51
C GLY A 110 0.45 -0.26 16.21
N TRP A 111 -0.36 0.41 15.38
CA TRP A 111 0.12 1.09 14.18
C TRP A 111 1.19 2.14 14.51
N PRO A 112 2.26 2.32 13.70
CA PRO A 112 3.31 3.27 14.03
C PRO A 112 2.77 4.70 14.20
N ALA A 113 3.22 5.38 15.25
CA ALA A 113 2.72 6.70 15.64
C ALA A 113 3.38 7.86 14.87
N THR A 114 4.63 7.68 14.43
CA THR A 114 5.43 8.74 13.80
C THR A 114 5.57 8.53 12.30
N ALA A 115 5.73 9.63 11.55
CA ALA A 115 6.01 9.59 10.11
C ALA A 115 7.26 8.75 9.80
N THR A 116 8.34 8.95 10.57
CA THR A 116 9.59 8.18 10.44
C THR A 116 9.36 6.68 10.54
N ALA A 117 8.52 6.22 11.47
CA ALA A 117 8.22 4.80 11.63
C ALA A 117 7.22 4.26 10.59
N ARG A 118 6.45 5.14 9.93
CA ARG A 118 5.55 4.79 8.81
C ARG A 118 6.25 4.77 7.47
N ARG A 119 7.35 5.51 7.32
CA ARG A 119 8.08 5.67 6.07
C ARG A 119 8.49 4.33 5.43
N PRO A 120 8.98 3.31 6.17
CA PRO A 120 9.27 2.00 5.60
C PRO A 120 8.04 1.28 5.02
N LEU A 121 6.86 1.46 5.62
CA LEU A 121 5.62 0.88 5.10
C LEU A 121 5.24 1.48 3.75
N VAL A 122 5.42 2.81 3.62
CA VAL A 122 5.21 3.52 2.36
C VAL A 122 6.22 3.06 1.30
N ASP A 123 7.48 2.86 1.66
CA ASP A 123 8.49 2.34 0.74
C ASP A 123 8.19 0.92 0.29
N ALA A 124 7.80 0.03 1.22
CA ALA A 124 7.43 -1.34 0.90
C ALA A 124 6.22 -1.40 -0.04
N LEU A 125 5.19 -0.59 0.22
CA LEU A 125 4.00 -0.49 -0.63
C LEU A 125 4.35 0.03 -2.04
N LEU A 126 4.94 1.23 -2.10
CA LEU A 126 5.17 1.91 -3.38
C LEU A 126 6.31 1.29 -4.18
N GLY A 127 7.30 0.69 -3.52
CA GLY A 127 8.40 0.00 -4.19
C GLY A 127 7.92 -1.17 -5.05
N GLN A 128 6.85 -1.86 -4.64
CA GLN A 128 6.26 -2.94 -5.43
C GLN A 128 5.44 -2.46 -6.63
N LEU A 129 5.22 -1.15 -6.78
CA LEU A 129 4.61 -0.57 -7.97
C LEU A 129 5.66 -0.12 -9.00
N THR A 130 6.93 -0.07 -8.61
CA THR A 130 8.04 0.45 -9.44
C THR A 130 9.08 -0.60 -9.82
N LEU A 131 8.89 -1.88 -9.47
CA LEU A 131 9.78 -2.92 -9.99
C LEU A 131 9.49 -3.16 -11.47
N ASP A 132 10.53 -3.05 -12.29
CA ASP A 132 10.53 -3.54 -13.67
C ASP A 132 10.41 -5.08 -13.65
N LEU A 133 9.57 -5.63 -14.54
CA LEU A 133 9.46 -7.07 -14.78
C LEU A 133 10.52 -7.56 -15.76
#